data_AF-A0A7S9L1C7-F1
#
_entry.id   AF-A0A7S9L1C7-F1
#
_cell.length_a   1.000
_cell.length_b   1.000
_cell.length_c   1.000
_cell.angle_alpha   90.00
_cell.angle_beta   90.00
_cell.angle_gamma   90.00
#
_symmetry.space_group_name_H-M   'P 1'
#
loop_
_entity.id
_entity.type
_entity.pdbx_description
1 polymer ?
#
loop_
_entity_poly.entity_id
_entity_poly.type
_entity_poly.pdbx_seq_one_letter_code
_entity_poly.pdbx_strand_id
1 'polypeptide(L)'
;MKKQATKNVEVLIDLLGYGIVELSVAYSLNFNDVLPRTYSIECHTEPVDSARHTWLYSRDFKMIFSKIEPSVGYTVCFNEEKSNKNIYYQTMLNVVSDYILLKENLC
;
A
#
# COMPACT_ATOMS: atom_id res chain seq x y z
N MET A 1 -15.65 -3.78 14.36
CA MET A 1 -14.59 -3.11 13.57
C MET A 1 -15.07 -1.70 13.24
N LYS A 2 -14.36 -0.64 13.64
CA LYS A 2 -14.64 0.73 13.19
C LYS A 2 -13.94 0.92 11.84
N LYS A 3 -14.68 0.89 10.74
CA LYS A 3 -14.16 1.19 9.40
C LYS A 3 -14.05 2.72 9.29
N GLN A 4 -12.85 3.27 9.13
CA GLN A 4 -12.67 4.71 8.91
C GLN A 4 -13.02 5.09 7.47
N ALA A 5 -13.28 6.39 7.25
CA ALA A 5 -13.60 6.95 5.94
C ALA A 5 -12.49 6.67 4.92
N THR A 6 -12.88 6.38 3.68
CA THR A 6 -11.96 6.24 2.55
C THR A 6 -11.23 7.57 2.30
N LYS A 7 -9.91 7.51 2.20
CA LYS A 7 -9.05 8.65 1.87
C LYS A 7 -8.42 8.42 0.49
N ASN A 8 -8.03 9.50 -0.19
CA ASN A 8 -7.34 9.45 -1.46
C ASN A 8 -5.95 10.09 -1.35
N VAL A 9 -4.99 9.53 -2.10
CA VAL A 9 -3.64 10.08 -2.31
C VAL A 9 -3.27 9.96 -3.77
N GLU A 10 -2.51 10.93 -4.25
CA GLU A 10 -1.75 10.83 -5.49
C GLU A 10 -0.30 10.51 -5.11
N VAL A 11 0.25 9.45 -5.73
CA VAL A 11 1.60 8.96 -5.47
C VAL A 11 2.36 8.95 -6.78
N LEU A 12 3.57 9.53 -6.76
CA LEU A 12 4.49 9.48 -7.88
C LEU A 12 5.47 8.32 -7.68
N ILE A 13 5.55 7.43 -8.67
CA ILE A 13 6.34 6.20 -8.61
C ILE A 13 7.31 6.20 -9.79
N ASP A 14 8.61 6.21 -9.50
CA ASP A 14 9.63 6.04 -10.53
C ASP A 14 9.81 4.55 -10.85
N LEU A 15 9.39 4.17 -12.06
CA LEU A 15 9.49 2.80 -12.56
C LEU A 15 10.50 2.75 -13.69
N LEU A 16 11.56 1.96 -13.51
CA LEU A 16 12.61 1.79 -14.51
C LEU A 16 12.02 1.43 -15.89
N GLY A 17 12.30 2.24 -16.91
CA GLY A 17 11.79 2.04 -18.28
C GLY A 17 10.37 2.56 -18.54
N TYR A 18 9.57 2.80 -17.50
CA TYR A 18 8.26 3.47 -17.60
C TYR A 18 8.32 4.95 -17.24
N GLY A 19 9.36 5.38 -16.53
CA GLY A 19 9.51 6.73 -16.01
C GLY A 19 8.66 6.96 -14.76
N ILE A 20 8.36 8.23 -14.47
CA ILE A 20 7.51 8.61 -13.35
C ILE A 20 6.06 8.34 -13.72
N VAL A 21 5.41 7.45 -12.97
CA VAL A 21 3.98 7.17 -13.05
C VAL A 21 3.26 7.87 -11.91
N GLU A 22 2.20 8.59 -12.25
CA GLU A 22 1.28 9.16 -11.27
C GLU A 22 0.14 8.17 -11.02
N LEU A 23 -0.06 7.82 -9.75
CA LEU A 23 -1.04 6.81 -9.33
C LEU A 23 -1.95 7.38 -8.25
N SER A 24 -3.24 7.46 -8.57
CA SER A 24 -4.29 7.75 -7.59
C SER A 24 -4.66 6.50 -6.81
N VAL A 25 -4.57 6.57 -5.48
CA VAL A 25 -4.85 5.46 -4.56
C VAL A 25 -5.89 5.88 -3.53
N ALA A 26 -7.01 5.18 -3.53
CA ALA A 26 -7.98 5.20 -2.47
C ALA A 26 -7.58 4.18 -1.39
N TYR A 27 -7.64 4.54 -0.11
CA TYR A 27 -7.35 3.62 0.99
C TYR A 27 -8.27 3.80 2.19
N SER A 28 -8.43 2.72 2.96
CA SER A 28 -9.14 2.72 4.24
C SER A 28 -8.34 2.04 5.34
N LEU A 29 -8.38 2.63 6.54
CA LEU A 29 -7.66 2.16 7.71
C LEU A 29 -8.59 1.32 8.60
N ASN A 30 -8.15 0.11 8.92
CA ASN A 30 -8.77 -0.77 9.89
C ASN A 30 -7.80 -1.02 11.04
N PHE A 31 -8.21 -0.66 12.26
CA PHE A 31 -7.41 -0.82 13.48
C PHE A 31 -7.80 -2.10 14.20
N ASN A 32 -6.80 -2.87 14.62
CA ASN A 32 -6.96 -3.94 15.58
C ASN A 32 -6.13 -3.63 16.83
N ASP A 33 -6.82 -3.30 17.91
CA ASP A 33 -6.22 -2.90 19.19
C ASP A 33 -5.69 -4.10 20.02
N VAL A 34 -5.90 -5.33 19.54
CA VAL A 34 -5.34 -6.53 20.17
C VAL A 34 -3.83 -6.59 19.89
N LEU A 35 -3.01 -6.72 20.94
CA LEU A 35 -1.56 -6.83 20.81
C LEU A 35 -1.15 -8.08 20.00
N PRO A 36 -0.17 -7.95 19.07
CA PRO A 36 0.52 -6.72 18.67
C PRO A 36 -0.41 -5.77 17.89
N ARG A 37 -0.33 -4.46 18.16
CA ARG A 37 -1.15 -3.46 17.47
C ARG A 37 -0.93 -3.58 15.97
N THR A 38 -2.01 -3.98 15.27
CA THR A 38 -1.98 -4.23 13.84
C THR A 38 -2.90 -3.26 13.13
N TYR A 39 -2.36 -2.63 12.09
CA TYR A 39 -3.09 -1.72 11.22
C TYR A 39 -3.24 -2.43 9.88
N SER A 40 -4.48 -2.61 9.45
CA SER A 40 -4.81 -3.21 8.16
C SER A 40 -5.26 -2.08 7.24
N ILE A 41 -4.57 -1.89 6.13
CA ILE A 41 -4.88 -0.86 5.15
C ILE A 41 -5.32 -1.55 3.86
N GLU A 42 -6.56 -1.31 3.46
CA GLU A 42 -7.11 -1.78 2.19
C GLU A 42 -6.99 -0.64 1.18
N CYS A 43 -6.37 -0.93 0.02
CA CYS A 43 -6.07 0.06 -1.02
C CYS A 43 -6.68 -0.37 -2.35
N HIS A 44 -7.08 0.65 -3.13
CA HIS A 44 -7.60 0.52 -4.48
C HIS A 44 -6.99 1.60 -5.37
N THR A 45 -6.56 1.24 -6.57
CA THR A 45 -5.96 2.17 -7.55
C THR A 45 -6.93 2.51 -8.66
N GLU A 46 -7.19 3.81 -8.86
CA GLU A 46 -8.22 4.29 -9.79
C GLU A 46 -7.94 5.72 -10.28
N PRO A 47 -8.27 6.07 -11.54
CA PRO A 47 -8.39 5.20 -12.70
C PRO A 47 -7.00 4.87 -13.27
N VAL A 48 -6.79 3.63 -13.71
CA VAL A 48 -5.52 3.23 -14.34
C VAL A 48 -5.79 2.70 -15.74
N ASP A 49 -5.05 3.22 -16.72
CA ASP A 49 -5.05 2.70 -18.09
C ASP A 49 -4.35 1.34 -18.12
N SER A 50 -5.13 0.26 -18.21
CA SER A 50 -4.63 -1.11 -18.20
C SER A 50 -3.77 -1.46 -19.43
N ALA A 51 -3.93 -0.74 -20.55
CA ALA A 51 -3.10 -0.95 -21.73
C ALA A 51 -1.69 -0.37 -21.53
N ARG A 52 -1.57 0.71 -20.76
CA ARG A 52 -0.28 1.37 -20.45
C ARG A 52 0.40 0.82 -19.20
N HIS A 53 -0.39 0.29 -18.26
CA HIS A 53 0.09 -0.24 -16.98
C HIS A 53 -0.07 -1.76 -16.91
N THR A 54 0.46 -2.46 -17.91
CA THR A 54 0.44 -3.95 -17.94
C THR A 54 1.17 -4.58 -16.77
N TRP A 55 2.03 -3.80 -16.09
CA TRP A 55 2.70 -4.21 -14.87
C TRP A 55 1.78 -4.17 -13.63
N LEU A 56 0.66 -3.44 -13.67
CA LEU A 56 -0.29 -3.34 -12.57
C LEU A 56 -1.14 -4.61 -12.52
N TYR A 57 -0.66 -5.58 -11.74
CA TYR A 57 -1.27 -6.91 -11.66
C TYR A 57 -2.64 -6.92 -10.97
N SER A 58 -2.77 -6.17 -9.87
CA SER A 58 -4.03 -5.99 -9.15
C SER A 58 -4.24 -4.51 -8.84
N ARG A 59 -5.49 -4.07 -8.91
CA ARG A 59 -5.87 -2.73 -8.49
C ARG A 59 -6.13 -2.66 -6.99
N ASP A 60 -6.56 -3.79 -6.43
CA ASP A 60 -6.83 -3.98 -5.02
C ASP A 60 -5.64 -4.65 -4.35
N PHE A 61 -5.17 -4.07 -3.25
CA PHE A 61 -4.16 -4.69 -2.42
C PHE A 61 -4.35 -4.31 -0.95
N LYS A 62 -3.84 -5.17 -0.08
CA LYS A 62 -3.92 -5.00 1.35
C LYS A 62 -2.52 -5.03 1.95
N MET A 63 -2.23 -4.05 2.77
CA MET A 63 -1.01 -4.02 3.59
C MET A 63 -1.39 -4.14 5.07
N ILE A 64 -0.60 -4.91 5.80
CA ILE A 64 -0.70 -5.08 7.23
C ILE A 64 0.57 -4.53 7.85
N PHE A 65 0.40 -3.58 8.75
CA PHE A 65 1.47 -2.97 9.50
C PHE A 65 1.39 -3.46 10.95
N SER A 66 2.51 -3.96 11.46
CA SER A 66 2.64 -4.39 12.85
C SER A 66 3.77 -3.62 13.52
N LYS A 67 3.47 -3.02 14.68
CA LYS A 67 4.50 -2.45 15.54
C LYS A 67 5.03 -3.54 16.47
N ILE A 68 6.34 -3.78 16.42
CA ILE A 68 7.00 -4.75 17.29
C ILE A 68 7.48 -4.00 18.54
N GLU A 69 6.68 -3.95 19.61
CA GLU A 69 7.17 -3.44 20.90
C GLU A 69 8.18 -4.42 21.52
N PRO A 70 9.28 -3.95 22.15
CA PRO A 70 9.67 -2.58 22.49
C PRO A 70 10.52 -1.86 21.42
N SER A 71 10.61 -2.37 20.20
CA SER A 71 11.43 -1.78 19.13
C SER A 71 10.69 -0.66 18.37
N VAL A 72 11.45 0.25 17.76
CA VAL A 72 10.96 1.25 16.78
C VAL A 72 10.82 0.61 15.37
N GLY A 73 10.91 -0.72 15.30
CA GLY A 73 10.82 -1.46 14.05
C GLY A 73 9.36 -1.70 13.65
N TYR A 74 9.10 -1.59 12.36
CA TYR A 74 7.81 -1.87 11.77
C TYR A 74 7.95 -2.94 10.68
N THR A 75 6.98 -3.85 10.65
CA THR A 75 6.87 -4.84 9.57
C THR A 75 5.67 -4.50 8.70
N VAL A 76 5.91 -4.34 7.40
CA VAL A 76 4.87 -4.23 6.38
C VAL A 76 4.76 -5.58 5.68
N CYS A 77 3.56 -6.16 5.71
CA CYS A 77 3.23 -7.37 4.97
C CYS A 77 2.16 -7.05 3.94
N PHE A 78 2.39 -7.44 2.69
CA PHE A 78 1.36 -7.42 1.66
C PHE A 78 0.64 -8.76 1.62
N ASN A 79 -0.69 -8.74 1.60
CA ASN A 79 -1.46 -9.97 1.41
C ASN A 79 -1.44 -10.34 -0.08
N GLU A 80 -0.43 -11.09 -0.50
CA GLU A 80 -0.33 -11.60 -1.86
C GLU A 80 -0.95 -13.00 -1.94
N GLU A 81 -2.09 -13.14 -2.61
CA GLU A 81 -2.64 -14.47 -2.93
C GLU A 81 -1.75 -15.26 -3.90
N LYS A 82 -0.88 -14.57 -4.65
CA LYS A 82 0.09 -15.16 -5.57
C LYS A 82 1.38 -14.35 -5.51
N SER A 83 2.48 -15.00 -5.13
CA SER A 83 3.83 -14.44 -5.09
C SER A 83 4.31 -14.04 -6.49
N ASN A 84 3.86 -12.87 -6.95
CA ASN A 84 4.14 -12.42 -8.30
C ASN A 84 5.44 -11.62 -8.30
N LYS A 85 6.43 -12.12 -9.06
CA LYS A 85 7.79 -11.56 -9.16
C LYS A 85 7.87 -10.28 -10.02
N ASN A 86 6.75 -9.61 -10.28
CA ASN A 86 6.75 -8.38 -11.06
C ASN A 86 7.36 -7.24 -10.22
N ILE A 87 8.61 -6.90 -10.52
CA ILE A 87 9.36 -5.88 -9.79
C ILE A 87 8.67 -4.51 -9.79
N TYR A 88 7.99 -4.11 -10.88
CA TYR A 88 7.29 -2.83 -10.95
C TYR A 88 6.08 -2.79 -10.01
N TYR A 89 5.34 -3.89 -9.94
CA TYR A 89 4.22 -4.03 -9.00
C TYR A 89 4.72 -3.97 -7.55
N GLN A 90 5.83 -4.65 -7.24
CA GLN A 90 6.46 -4.61 -5.92
C GLN A 90 6.98 -3.20 -5.57
N THR A 91 7.60 -2.52 -6.52
CA THR A 91 8.04 -1.12 -6.34
C THR A 91 6.84 -0.22 -6.05
N MET A 92 5.72 -0.38 -6.78
CA MET A 92 4.50 0.36 -6.51
C MET A 92 3.98 0.09 -5.10
N LEU A 93 3.88 -1.18 -4.69
CA LEU A 93 3.42 -1.55 -3.34
C LEU A 93 4.26 -0.88 -2.25
N ASN A 94 5.59 -0.93 -2.37
CA ASN A 94 6.52 -0.34 -1.41
C ASN A 94 6.39 1.19 -1.34
N VAL A 95 6.38 1.87 -2.50
CA VAL A 95 6.29 3.34 -2.53
C VAL A 95 4.94 3.81 -1.97
N VAL A 96 3.84 3.15 -2.34
CA VAL A 96 2.51 3.49 -1.82
C VAL A 96 2.41 3.22 -0.32
N SER A 97 2.98 2.12 0.18
CA SER A 97 2.98 1.83 1.62
C SER A 97 3.77 2.88 2.40
N ASP A 98 4.97 3.23 1.95
CA ASP A 98 5.80 4.24 2.63
C ASP A 98 5.12 5.60 2.65
N TYR A 99 4.51 5.99 1.53
CA TYR A 99 3.78 7.24 1.41
C TYR A 99 2.59 7.31 2.37
N ILE A 100 1.78 6.25 2.46
CA ILE A 100 0.62 6.20 3.37
C ILE A 100 1.09 6.19 4.83
N LEU A 101 2.14 5.44 5.16
CA LEU A 101 2.69 5.40 6.52
C LEU A 101 3.18 6.78 6.98
N LEU A 102 3.90 7.49 6.11
CA LEU A 102 4.33 8.87 6.36
C LEU A 102 3.13 9.81 6.50
N LYS A 103 2.14 9.71 5.61
CA LYS A 103 0.95 10.59 5.63
C LYS A 103 0.11 10.40 6.90
N GLU A 104 0.01 9.18 7.41
CA GLU A 104 -0.77 8.86 8.61
C GLU A 104 0.04 8.97 9.92
N ASN A 105 1.32 9.34 9.86
CA ASN A 105 2.24 9.37 11.00
C ASN A 105 2.22 8.04 11.79
N LEU A 106 2.23 6.92 11.07
CA LEU A 106 2.29 5.59 11.68
C LEU A 106 3.74 5.16 12.00
N CYS A 107 4.73 5.95 11.60
CA CYS A 107 6.15 5.78 11.88
C CYS A 107 6.61 6.62 13.09
#